data_AF-A0A7L4R5C9-F1
#
_entry.id   AF-A0A7L4R5C9-F1
#
_cell.length_a   1.000
_cell.length_b   1.000
_cell.length_c   1.000
_cell.angle_alpha   90.00
_cell.angle_beta   90.00
_cell.angle_gamma   90.00
#
_symmetry.space_group_name_H-M   'P 1'
#
loop_
_entity.id
_entity.type
_entity.pdbx_description
1 polymer ?
#
loop_
_entity_poly.entity_id
_entity_poly.type
_entity_poly.pdbx_seq_one_letter_code
_entity_poly.pdbx_strand_id
1 'polypeptide(L)'
;MKVKLTPELSYIIGLWKETRVPSGLGVRGREELRAVFMDSCLKAKVAEPGKVLGGEHSVYFYHTAYRKFFQKVLDEEEERFKYKNEYSASFFAGLFDAVGEIGADGTVSFGRCTKTDEMIMYRLGFNALRKAGRTYVVRPLKFLAYIKPFVKLFAENEVMKKVL
;
A
#
# COMPACT_ATOMS: atom_id res chain seq x y z
N MET A 1 0.01 5.61 24.44
CA MET A 1 -0.79 6.29 23.39
C MET A 1 -1.60 5.24 22.63
N LYS A 2 -2.93 5.40 22.53
CA LYS A 2 -3.78 4.51 21.72
C LYS A 2 -3.92 5.11 20.32
N VAL A 3 -3.01 4.76 19.43
CA VAL A 3 -3.07 5.17 18.01
C VAL A 3 -4.35 4.57 17.41
N LYS A 4 -5.19 5.41 16.79
CA LYS A 4 -6.35 4.96 16.03
C LYS A 4 -5.95 4.77 14.57
N LEU A 5 -6.47 3.73 13.93
CA LEU A 5 -6.29 3.55 12.49
C LEU A 5 -7.09 4.62 11.75
N THR A 6 -6.49 5.21 10.74
CA THR A 6 -7.10 6.16 9.80
C THR A 6 -6.88 5.67 8.36
N PRO A 7 -7.59 6.20 7.36
CA PRO A 7 -7.30 5.91 5.95
C PRO A 7 -5.85 6.21 5.58
N GLU A 8 -5.29 7.33 6.04
CA GLU A 8 -3.89 7.72 5.78
C GLU A 8 -2.90 6.71 6.36
N LEU A 9 -3.12 6.27 7.60
CA LEU A 9 -2.30 5.23 8.22
C LEU A 9 -2.48 3.88 7.50
N SER A 10 -3.69 3.57 7.02
CA SER A 10 -3.95 2.35 6.24
C SER A 10 -3.16 2.35 4.94
N TYR A 11 -3.10 3.49 4.24
CA TYR A 11 -2.27 3.68 3.05
C TYR A 11 -0.78 3.49 3.35
N ILE A 12 -0.26 4.13 4.40
CA ILE A 12 1.15 4.00 4.81
C ILE A 12 1.48 2.53 5.17
N ILE A 13 0.57 1.83 5.84
CA ILE A 13 0.72 0.41 6.18
C ILE A 13 0.75 -0.44 4.91
N GLY A 14 -0.11 -0.14 3.93
CA GLY A 14 -0.10 -0.79 2.61
C GLY A 14 1.23 -0.64 1.89
N LEU A 15 1.79 0.59 1.86
CA LEU A 15 3.13 0.85 1.31
C LEU A 15 4.19 0.01 2.01
N TRP A 16 4.14 -0.03 3.34
CA TRP A 16 5.13 -0.67 4.19
C TRP A 16 5.14 -2.19 4.04
N LYS A 17 3.97 -2.84 3.95
CA LYS A 17 3.78 -4.30 4.09
C LYS A 17 4.81 -5.16 3.34
N GLU A 18 5.06 -4.90 2.07
CA GLU A 18 5.93 -5.74 1.21
C GLU A 18 7.31 -5.11 0.94
N THR A 19 7.57 -3.91 1.47
CA THR A 19 8.79 -3.13 1.18
C THR A 19 9.58 -2.74 2.43
N ARG A 20 9.26 -3.33 3.58
CA ARG A 20 9.81 -2.99 4.90
C ARG A 20 11.33 -2.95 4.95
N VAL A 21 11.87 -1.95 5.65
CA VAL A 21 13.26 -1.93 6.12
C VAL A 21 13.33 -2.60 7.51
N PRO A 22 14.25 -3.58 7.75
CA PRO A 22 14.39 -4.24 9.05
C PRO A 22 14.78 -3.29 10.20
N SER A 23 15.63 -2.30 9.90
CA SER A 23 16.22 -1.39 10.89
C SER A 23 15.20 -0.43 11.52
N GLY A 24 14.10 -0.09 10.85
CA GLY A 24 13.18 0.94 11.33
C GLY A 24 11.78 0.86 10.73
N LEU A 25 11.04 1.97 10.84
CA LEU A 25 9.80 2.14 10.09
C LEU A 25 10.13 2.82 8.77
N GLY A 26 10.05 2.08 7.66
CA GLY A 26 10.54 2.56 6.38
C GLY A 26 10.36 1.57 5.24
N VAL A 27 10.62 2.04 4.02
CA VAL A 27 10.43 1.31 2.77
C VAL A 27 11.72 1.24 1.94
N ARG A 28 11.82 0.19 1.12
CA ARG A 28 12.85 -0.04 0.11
C ARG A 28 12.24 0.02 -1.29
N GLY A 29 13.02 0.45 -2.27
CA GLY A 29 12.62 0.43 -3.68
C GLY A 29 12.98 1.72 -4.41
N ARG A 30 12.25 1.96 -5.51
CA ARG A 30 12.42 3.12 -6.40
C ARG A 30 12.27 4.46 -5.66
N GLU A 31 12.89 5.50 -6.20
CA GLU A 31 12.92 6.83 -5.59
C GLU A 31 11.52 7.40 -5.35
N GLU A 32 10.62 7.23 -6.31
CA GLU A 32 9.24 7.71 -6.26
C GLU A 32 8.46 7.06 -5.10
N LEU A 33 8.66 5.76 -4.88
CA LEU A 33 8.05 5.05 -3.75
C LEU A 33 8.56 5.60 -2.41
N ARG A 34 9.86 5.85 -2.30
CA ARG A 34 10.47 6.42 -1.08
C ARG A 34 9.95 7.83 -0.82
N ALA A 35 9.86 8.67 -1.85
CA ALA A 35 9.31 10.01 -1.76
C ALA A 35 7.85 10.00 -1.31
N VAL A 36 7.01 9.17 -1.93
CA VAL A 36 5.59 9.00 -1.57
C VAL A 36 5.41 8.52 -0.14
N PHE A 37 6.22 7.55 0.30
CA PHE A 37 6.17 7.06 1.67
C PHE A 37 6.54 8.15 2.67
N MET A 38 7.60 8.91 2.41
CA MET A 38 8.03 9.98 3.31
C MET A 38 7.04 11.14 3.39
N ASP A 39 6.55 11.62 2.25
CA ASP A 39 5.50 12.64 2.21
C ASP A 39 4.27 12.20 3.01
N SER A 40 3.86 10.94 2.84
CA SER A 40 2.72 10.39 3.58
C SER A 40 2.97 10.33 5.09
N CYS A 41 4.17 9.91 5.52
CA CYS A 41 4.53 9.84 6.93
C CYS A 41 4.63 11.22 7.58
N LEU A 42 5.15 12.23 6.86
CA LEU A 42 5.26 13.60 7.36
C LEU A 42 3.87 14.25 7.49
N LYS A 43 3.01 14.12 6.46
CA LYS A 43 1.63 14.62 6.49
C LYS A 43 0.80 13.98 7.60
N ALA A 44 0.96 12.68 7.82
CA ALA A 44 0.29 11.95 8.90
C ALA A 44 0.92 12.16 10.28
N LYS A 45 1.99 12.98 10.40
CA LYS A 45 2.74 13.23 11.64
C LYS A 45 3.24 11.94 12.31
N VAL A 46 3.59 10.95 11.48
CA VAL A 46 4.22 9.67 11.88
C VAL A 46 5.74 9.85 11.98
N ALA A 47 6.29 10.74 11.15
CA ALA A 47 7.70 11.12 11.13
C ALA A 47 7.87 12.63 11.33
N GLU A 48 9.05 13.03 11.79
CA GLU A 48 9.51 14.42 11.81
C GLU A 48 10.61 14.60 10.74
N PRO A 49 10.67 15.73 10.02
CA PRO A 49 11.63 15.93 8.93
C PRO A 49 13.10 15.68 9.32
N GLY A 50 13.51 16.07 10.53
CA GLY A 50 14.89 15.91 11.01
C GLY A 50 15.27 14.51 11.49
N LYS A 51 14.32 13.56 11.53
CA LYS A 51 14.54 12.18 12.04
C LYS A 51 14.57 11.13 10.92
N VAL A 52 14.55 11.58 9.67
CA VAL A 52 14.53 10.72 8.49
C VAL A 52 15.95 10.25 8.19
N LEU A 53 16.12 8.94 8.08
CA LEU A 53 17.35 8.28 7.69
C LEU A 53 17.17 7.67 6.31
N GLY A 54 18.19 7.74 5.47
CA GLY A 54 18.11 7.28 4.10
C GLY A 54 19.44 6.71 3.61
N GLY A 55 19.33 5.75 2.70
CA GLY A 55 20.42 5.25 1.87
C GLY A 55 19.97 5.21 0.41
N GLU A 56 20.84 4.74 -0.48
CA GLU A 56 20.61 4.75 -1.93
C GLU A 56 19.29 4.07 -2.34
N HIS A 57 18.86 3.02 -1.63
CA HIS A 57 17.68 2.22 -1.97
C HIS A 57 16.61 2.12 -0.88
N SER A 58 16.71 2.94 0.17
CA SER A 58 15.78 2.87 1.30
C SER A 58 15.62 4.18 2.03
N VAL A 59 14.45 4.38 2.64
CA VAL A 59 14.21 5.47 3.57
C VAL A 59 13.46 4.95 4.79
N TYR A 60 13.86 5.37 5.98
CA TYR A 60 13.28 4.92 7.24
C TYR A 60 13.50 5.92 8.37
N PHE A 61 12.79 5.72 9.46
CA PHE A 61 13.00 6.47 10.71
C PHE A 61 12.71 5.55 11.89
N TYR A 62 13.22 5.90 13.06
CA TYR A 62 12.99 5.13 14.28
C TYR A 62 11.70 5.60 14.95
N HIS A 63 10.67 4.75 14.92
CA HIS A 63 9.44 4.99 15.67
C HIS A 63 8.80 3.68 16.16
N THR A 64 9.33 3.12 17.24
CA THR A 64 8.95 1.80 17.76
C THR A 64 7.45 1.65 18.03
N ALA A 65 6.77 2.69 18.51
CA ALA A 65 5.33 2.65 18.77
C ALA A 65 4.50 2.48 17.48
N TYR A 66 4.74 3.28 16.43
CA TYR A 66 4.09 3.12 15.14
C TYR A 66 4.46 1.81 14.46
N ARG A 67 5.72 1.36 14.55
CA ARG A 67 6.12 0.05 14.01
C ARG A 67 5.31 -1.10 14.64
N LYS A 68 5.19 -1.12 15.97
CA LYS A 68 4.35 -2.10 16.69
C LYS A 68 2.88 -1.98 16.32
N PHE A 69 2.38 -0.75 16.19
CA PHE A 69 1.01 -0.49 15.76
C PHE A 69 0.75 -1.02 14.33
N PHE A 70 1.64 -0.75 13.37
CA PHE A 70 1.50 -1.23 12.00
C PHE A 70 1.55 -2.75 11.95
N GLN A 71 2.47 -3.38 12.70
CA GLN A 71 2.54 -4.83 12.79
C GLN A 71 1.22 -5.40 13.33
N LYS A 72 0.67 -4.83 14.41
CA LYS A 72 -0.63 -5.26 14.94
C LYS A 72 -1.77 -5.11 13.92
N VAL A 73 -1.79 -4.03 13.14
CA VAL A 73 -2.79 -3.85 12.08
C VAL A 73 -2.65 -4.92 11.00
N LEU A 74 -1.43 -5.31 10.64
CA LEU A 74 -1.17 -6.38 9.68
C LEU A 74 -1.53 -7.76 10.24
N ASP A 75 -1.28 -8.02 11.52
CA ASP A 75 -1.68 -9.27 12.18
C ASP A 75 -3.22 -9.44 12.21
N GLU A 76 -3.95 -8.32 12.16
CA GLU A 76 -5.43 -8.27 12.15
C GLU A 76 -5.99 -7.86 10.76
N GLU A 77 -5.18 -7.90 9.69
CA GLU A 77 -5.51 -7.27 8.40
C GLU A 77 -6.78 -7.84 7.76
N GLU A 78 -6.98 -9.14 7.89
CA GLU A 78 -8.14 -9.84 7.35
C GLU A 78 -9.45 -9.31 7.94
N GLU A 79 -9.48 -9.07 9.26
CA GLU A 79 -10.65 -8.56 9.96
C GLU A 79 -10.83 -7.05 9.75
N ARG A 80 -9.74 -6.30 9.66
CA ARG A 80 -9.76 -4.84 9.52
C ARG A 80 -10.17 -4.38 8.13
N PHE A 81 -9.79 -5.11 7.10
CA PHE A 81 -9.95 -4.68 5.71
C PHE A 81 -10.97 -5.50 4.91
N LYS A 82 -11.76 -6.38 5.54
CA LYS A 82 -12.79 -7.20 4.86
C LYS A 82 -13.97 -6.42 4.27
N TYR A 83 -14.19 -5.18 4.68
CA TYR A 83 -15.33 -4.37 4.22
C TYR A 83 -14.90 -3.32 3.20
N LYS A 84 -15.78 -3.04 2.24
CA LYS A 84 -15.59 -1.94 1.29
C LYS A 84 -15.77 -0.60 1.98
N ASN A 85 -14.66 0.10 2.19
CA ASN A 85 -14.62 1.41 2.84
C ASN A 85 -13.29 2.10 2.52
N GLU A 86 -13.12 3.32 3.02
CA GLU A 86 -11.91 4.11 2.81
C GLU A 86 -10.65 3.46 3.39
N TYR A 87 -10.76 2.68 4.47
CA TYR A 87 -9.61 2.01 5.09
C TYR A 87 -9.02 0.93 4.18
N SER A 88 -9.86 0.02 3.67
CA SER A 88 -9.41 -1.05 2.79
C SER A 88 -9.03 -0.52 1.41
N ALA A 89 -9.74 0.49 0.88
CA ALA A 89 -9.35 1.18 -0.35
C ALA A 89 -7.95 1.82 -0.21
N SER A 90 -7.71 2.55 0.89
CA SER A 90 -6.42 3.16 1.19
C SER A 90 -5.31 2.13 1.36
N PHE A 91 -5.56 1.05 2.11
CA PHE A 91 -4.59 -0.02 2.30
C PHE A 91 -4.17 -0.64 0.97
N PHE A 92 -5.13 -1.00 0.12
CA PHE A 92 -4.82 -1.58 -1.19
C PHE A 92 -4.19 -0.57 -2.15
N ALA A 93 -4.53 0.72 -2.07
CA ALA A 93 -3.84 1.75 -2.84
C ALA A 93 -2.36 1.85 -2.44
N GLY A 94 -2.04 1.80 -1.15
CA GLY A 94 -0.66 1.79 -0.66
C GLY A 94 0.09 0.54 -1.08
N LEU A 95 -0.53 -0.63 -0.95
CA LEU A 95 0.06 -1.88 -1.43
C LEU A 95 0.30 -1.84 -2.96
N PHE A 96 -0.65 -1.27 -3.70
CA PHE A 96 -0.55 -1.13 -5.16
C PHE A 96 0.57 -0.16 -5.56
N ASP A 97 0.71 0.99 -4.90
CA ASP A 97 1.82 1.91 -5.18
C ASP A 97 3.20 1.29 -4.86
N ALA A 98 3.25 0.40 -3.87
CA ALA A 98 4.48 -0.28 -3.45
C ALA A 98 4.91 -1.42 -4.38
N VAL A 99 3.98 -2.30 -4.76
CA VAL A 99 4.32 -3.54 -5.49
C VAL A 99 3.39 -3.84 -6.67
N GLY A 100 2.50 -2.92 -7.00
CA GLY A 100 1.60 -3.00 -8.13
C GLY A 100 2.25 -2.61 -9.45
N GLU A 101 1.62 -3.06 -10.54
CA GLU A 101 2.01 -2.75 -11.91
C GLU A 101 0.77 -2.67 -12.80
N ILE A 102 0.83 -1.74 -13.76
CA ILE A 102 -0.15 -1.62 -14.85
C ILE A 102 0.61 -1.94 -16.14
N GLY A 103 0.28 -3.06 -16.77
CA GLY A 103 0.83 -3.47 -18.06
C GLY A 103 0.34 -2.57 -19.20
N ALA A 104 1.06 -2.56 -20.31
CA ALA A 104 0.70 -1.78 -21.50
C ALA A 104 -0.67 -2.20 -22.09
N ASP A 105 -1.09 -3.44 -21.86
CA ASP A 105 -2.39 -4.01 -22.23
C ASP A 105 -3.51 -3.70 -21.22
N GLY A 106 -3.23 -2.90 -20.19
CA GLY A 106 -4.18 -2.57 -19.12
C GLY A 106 -4.34 -3.67 -18.06
N THR A 107 -3.51 -4.72 -18.10
CA THR A 107 -3.48 -5.71 -17.02
C THR A 107 -3.00 -5.06 -15.72
N VAL A 108 -3.64 -5.41 -14.61
CA VAL A 108 -3.29 -4.92 -13.27
C VAL A 108 -2.82 -6.10 -12.45
N SER A 109 -1.63 -5.98 -11.87
CA SER A 109 -1.05 -7.06 -11.07
C SER A 109 -0.26 -6.54 -9.87
N PHE A 110 -0.02 -7.45 -8.92
CA PHE A 110 0.88 -7.27 -7.80
C PHE A 110 2.08 -8.20 -7.96
N GLY A 111 3.29 -7.65 -7.88
CA GLY A 111 4.54 -8.41 -7.88
C GLY A 111 4.74 -9.21 -6.57
N ARG A 112 4.17 -8.74 -5.46
CA ARG A 112 4.11 -9.46 -4.18
C ARG A 112 2.73 -9.29 -3.56
N CYS A 113 2.10 -10.41 -3.23
CA CYS A 113 0.76 -10.45 -2.67
C CYS A 113 0.63 -11.75 -1.85
N THR A 114 0.20 -11.62 -0.59
CA THR A 114 0.02 -12.79 0.28
C THR A 114 -1.33 -13.47 0.00
N LYS A 115 -1.50 -14.71 0.49
CA LYS A 115 -2.82 -15.36 0.44
C LYS A 115 -3.89 -14.55 1.19
N THR A 116 -3.49 -13.85 2.25
CA THR A 116 -4.38 -12.97 3.02
C THR A 116 -4.85 -11.79 2.17
N ASP A 117 -3.96 -11.14 1.42
CA ASP A 117 -4.33 -10.07 0.48
C ASP A 117 -5.34 -10.56 -0.57
N GLU A 118 -5.07 -11.72 -1.18
CA GLU A 118 -5.96 -12.36 -2.15
C GLU A 118 -7.36 -12.63 -1.56
N MET A 119 -7.41 -13.15 -0.33
CA MET A 119 -8.66 -13.41 0.37
C MET A 119 -9.43 -12.12 0.70
N ILE A 120 -8.74 -11.06 1.14
CA ILE A 120 -9.38 -9.77 1.38
C ILE A 120 -9.90 -9.20 0.06
N MET A 121 -9.12 -9.22 -1.02
CA MET A 121 -9.58 -8.80 -2.35
C MET A 121 -10.84 -9.56 -2.77
N TYR A 122 -10.88 -10.88 -2.56
CA TYR A 122 -12.06 -11.70 -2.84
C TYR A 122 -13.28 -11.29 -2.02
N ARG A 123 -13.12 -11.03 -0.71
CA ARG A 123 -14.21 -10.51 0.15
C ARG A 123 -14.72 -9.14 -0.29
N LEU A 124 -13.82 -8.31 -0.83
CA LEU A 124 -14.16 -7.05 -1.47
C LEU A 124 -14.70 -7.23 -2.90
N GLY A 125 -14.95 -8.47 -3.36
CA GLY A 125 -15.51 -8.75 -4.68
C GLY A 125 -14.56 -8.43 -5.84
N PHE A 126 -13.25 -8.49 -5.61
CA PHE A 126 -12.21 -8.43 -6.62
C PHE A 126 -11.57 -9.82 -6.76
N ASN A 127 -11.85 -10.48 -7.87
CA ASN A 127 -11.21 -11.76 -8.17
C ASN A 127 -9.78 -11.54 -8.64
N ALA A 128 -8.87 -12.39 -8.18
CA ALA A 128 -7.47 -12.39 -8.60
C ALA A 128 -7.02 -13.79 -9.03
N LEU A 129 -6.08 -13.85 -9.96
CA LEU A 129 -5.47 -15.08 -10.47
C LEU A 129 -3.96 -15.03 -10.24
N ARG A 130 -3.41 -16.10 -9.66
CA ARG A 130 -1.97 -16.21 -9.44
C ARG A 130 -1.32 -16.91 -10.62
N LYS A 131 -0.37 -16.24 -11.29
CA LYS A 131 0.38 -16.79 -12.43
C LYS A 131 1.82 -16.28 -12.39
N ALA A 132 2.79 -17.17 -12.62
CA ALA A 132 4.22 -16.82 -12.68
C ALA A 132 4.71 -15.97 -11.49
N GLY A 133 4.28 -16.30 -10.27
CA GLY A 133 4.67 -15.59 -9.05
C GLY A 133 3.97 -14.25 -8.81
N ARG A 134 3.08 -13.81 -9.71
CA ARG A 134 2.32 -12.56 -9.61
C ARG A 134 0.84 -12.80 -9.40
N THR A 135 0.15 -11.82 -8.83
CA THR A 135 -1.29 -11.86 -8.61
C THR A 135 -1.97 -10.84 -9.53
N TYR A 136 -2.76 -11.31 -10.48
CA TYR A 136 -3.44 -10.51 -11.50
C TYR A 136 -4.88 -10.26 -11.12
N VAL A 137 -5.34 -9.01 -11.22
CA VAL A 137 -6.73 -8.63 -10.96
C VAL A 137 -7.57 -8.91 -12.20
N VAL A 138 -8.61 -9.75 -12.07
CA VAL A 138 -9.44 -10.21 -13.20
C VAL A 138 -10.27 -9.09 -13.81
N ARG A 139 -10.76 -8.16 -12.98
CA ARG A 139 -11.54 -6.98 -13.41
C ARG A 139 -10.79 -5.70 -13.04
N PRO A 140 -9.72 -5.35 -13.77
CA PRO A 140 -8.77 -4.31 -13.37
C PRO A 140 -9.46 -2.95 -13.17
N LEU A 141 -10.31 -2.50 -14.10
CA LEU A 141 -10.97 -1.19 -14.00
C LEU A 141 -11.83 -1.04 -12.75
N LYS A 142 -12.55 -2.10 -12.34
CA LYS A 142 -13.39 -2.09 -11.13
C LYS A 142 -12.53 -1.95 -9.86
N PHE A 143 -11.37 -2.61 -9.84
CA PHE A 143 -10.43 -2.51 -8.73
C PHE A 143 -9.74 -1.15 -8.71
N LEU A 144 -9.26 -0.66 -9.86
CA LEU A 144 -8.65 0.65 -9.96
C LEU A 144 -9.64 1.74 -9.54
N ALA A 145 -10.91 1.68 -9.95
CA ALA A 145 -11.94 2.65 -9.52
C ALA A 145 -12.08 2.69 -8.00
N TYR A 146 -11.95 1.53 -7.35
CA TYR A 146 -12.07 1.41 -5.91
C TYR A 146 -10.89 2.04 -5.16
N ILE A 147 -9.66 1.88 -5.65
CA ILE A 147 -8.45 2.39 -4.98
C ILE A 147 -8.03 3.78 -5.46
N LYS A 148 -8.50 4.23 -6.63
CA LYS A 148 -8.09 5.48 -7.31
C LYS A 148 -8.04 6.71 -6.40
N PRO A 149 -9.01 6.95 -5.49
CA PRO A 149 -8.96 8.14 -4.62
C PRO A 149 -7.73 8.24 -3.73
N PHE A 150 -7.03 7.12 -3.49
CA PHE A 150 -5.91 7.02 -2.55
C PHE A 150 -4.58 6.69 -3.22
N VAL A 151 -4.57 6.38 -4.53
CA VAL A 151 -3.36 6.08 -5.29
C VAL A 151 -2.56 7.37 -5.51
N LYS A 152 -1.25 7.34 -5.27
CA LYS A 152 -0.37 8.49 -5.44
C LYS A 152 0.66 8.29 -6.55
N LEU A 153 1.27 7.10 -6.61
CA LEU A 153 2.37 6.87 -7.56
C LEU A 153 1.86 6.67 -8.98
N PHE A 154 0.74 5.96 -9.12
CA PHE A 154 0.11 5.71 -10.42
C PHE A 154 -1.00 6.71 -10.78
N ALA A 155 -1.13 7.83 -10.03
CA ALA A 155 -2.20 8.81 -10.23
C ALA A 155 -2.23 9.36 -11.66
N GLU A 156 -1.05 9.60 -12.23
CA GLU A 156 -0.89 10.16 -13.58
C GLU A 156 -0.88 9.10 -14.70
N ASN A 157 -1.00 7.81 -14.37
CA ASN A 157 -1.00 6.74 -15.37
C ASN A 157 -2.26 6.83 -16.26
N GLU A 158 -2.08 6.66 -17.57
CA GLU A 158 -3.17 6.76 -18.56
C GLU A 158 -4.34 5.81 -18.30
N VAL A 159 -4.08 4.59 -17.82
CA VAL A 159 -5.16 3.65 -17.46
C VAL A 159 -5.90 4.15 -16.22
N MET A 160 -5.20 4.68 -15.22
CA MET A 160 -5.80 5.25 -14.01
C MET A 160 -6.66 6.48 -14.31
N LYS A 161 -6.24 7.32 -15.26
CA LYS A 161 -7.01 8.50 -15.71
C LYS A 161 -8.35 8.11 -16.33
N LYS A 162 -8.37 7.02 -17.11
CA LYS A 162 -9.56 6.52 -17.82
C LYS A 162 -10.59 5.82 -16.92
N VAL A 163 -10.24 5.51 -15.68
CA VAL A 163 -11.14 4.91 -14.71
C VAL A 163 -12.15 5.97 -14.23
N LEU A 164 -13.42 5.78 -14.55
CA LEU A 164 -14.53 6.66 -14.15
C LEU A 164 -14.88 6.52 -12.67
#